data_AF-A0A357D348-F1
#
_entry.id   AF-A0A357D348-F1
#
_cell.length_a   1.000
_cell.length_b   1.000
_cell.length_c   1.000
_cell.angle_alpha   90.00
_cell.angle_beta   90.00
_cell.angle_gamma   90.00
#
_symmetry.space_group_name_H-M   'P 1'
#
loop_
_entity.id
_entity.type
_entity.pdbx_description
1 polymer ?
#
loop_
_entity_poly.entity_id
_entity_poly.type
_entity_poly.pdbx_seq_one_letter_code
_entity_poly.pdbx_strand_id
1 'polypeptide(L)'
;MLKRTTLDNGLTVVYEQIPNVRSVAIGFWVACGSRNETINEQGSSHLIEHMLFKGTKQRSARQIAESIDAVGGHLNAFTTKEYTCYYVKILDQHLRLGLQLLADMVINPLFSPEELEKEKNVVLEEVRMYEDTPDELIYDLFTQALLKDHPLGHPILGTPESILQIKREDLLQYKERYYTPANSCLAIAGNVESAQIIEECNSFWRNLPGNYTPEVNQPVHT
;
A
#
# COMPACT_ATOMS: atom_id res chain seq x y z
N MET A 1 17.91 11.99 14.07
CA MET A 1 16.79 12.46 14.91
C MET A 1 15.55 12.49 14.05
N LEU A 2 14.51 11.77 14.47
CA LEU A 2 13.22 11.72 13.80
C LEU A 2 12.51 13.07 13.88
N LYS A 3 12.01 13.54 12.75
CA LYS A 3 11.17 14.75 12.62
C LYS A 3 9.81 14.36 12.07
N ARG A 4 8.81 15.20 12.38
CA ARG A 4 7.43 15.04 11.91
C ARG A 4 6.91 16.37 11.43
N THR A 5 6.19 16.36 10.31
CA THR A 5 5.41 17.49 9.81
C THR A 5 4.07 17.00 9.28
N THR A 6 3.14 17.91 9.08
CA THR A 6 1.84 17.66 8.47
C THR A 6 1.73 18.54 7.23
N LEU A 7 1.32 17.96 6.10
CA LEU A 7 1.06 18.71 4.87
C LEU A 7 -0.30 19.43 4.95
N ASP A 8 -0.56 20.36 4.04
CA ASP A 8 -1.80 21.16 4.02
C ASP A 8 -3.07 20.30 3.92
N ASN A 9 -3.00 19.12 3.29
CA ASN A 9 -4.10 18.17 3.21
C ASN A 9 -4.23 17.22 4.42
N GLY A 10 -3.42 17.41 5.46
CA GLY A 10 -3.44 16.61 6.69
C GLY A 10 -2.54 15.37 6.67
N LEU A 11 -1.86 15.06 5.56
CA LEU A 11 -0.98 13.89 5.47
C LEU A 11 0.20 14.07 6.42
N THR A 12 0.43 13.08 7.29
CA THR A 12 1.60 13.09 8.19
C THR A 12 2.84 12.62 7.42
N VAL A 13 3.92 13.40 7.51
CA VAL A 13 5.25 13.03 7.01
C VAL A 13 6.20 12.89 8.20
N VAL A 14 6.75 11.70 8.39
CA VAL A 14 7.82 11.42 9.35
C VAL A 14 9.11 11.19 8.59
N TYR A 15 10.20 11.80 9.04
CA TYR A 15 11.47 11.67 8.33
C TYR A 15 12.69 11.76 9.23
N GLU A 16 13.75 11.08 8.82
CA GLU A 16 15.05 11.11 9.48
C GLU A 16 16.18 11.33 8.46
N GLN A 17 16.95 12.39 8.70
CA GLN A 17 18.17 12.66 7.95
C GLN A 17 19.32 11.83 8.50
N ILE A 18 19.98 11.08 7.61
CA ILE A 18 21.13 10.21 7.88
C ILE A 18 22.25 10.62 6.89
N PRO A 19 23.11 11.61 7.24
CA PRO A 19 24.05 12.20 6.29
C PRO A 19 25.13 11.26 5.72
N ASN A 20 25.39 10.14 6.40
CA ASN A 20 26.50 9.25 6.06
C ASN A 20 26.13 8.12 5.07
N VAL A 21 24.87 8.06 4.63
CA VAL A 21 24.44 7.13 3.58
C VAL A 21 24.35 7.85 2.23
N ARG A 22 24.25 7.09 1.13
CA ARG A 22 24.08 7.64 -0.23
C ARG A 22 22.75 7.24 -0.86
N SER A 23 21.80 6.90 -0.01
CA SER A 23 20.49 6.35 -0.37
C SER A 23 19.39 6.97 0.47
N VAL A 24 18.17 6.82 -0.01
CA VAL A 24 16.95 7.14 0.70
C VAL A 24 15.94 6.00 0.55
N ALA A 25 15.27 5.68 1.65
CA ALA A 25 14.09 4.84 1.68
C ALA A 25 12.86 5.73 1.91
N ILE A 26 11.84 5.56 1.08
CA ILE A 26 10.57 6.29 1.13
C ILE A 26 9.48 5.23 1.23
N GLY A 27 8.58 5.34 2.20
CA GLY A 27 7.44 4.45 2.37
C GLY A 27 6.15 5.25 2.55
N PHE A 28 5.12 4.90 1.78
CA PHE A 28 3.74 5.31 2.00
C PHE A 28 3.03 4.20 2.75
N TRP A 29 2.55 4.51 3.95
CA TRP A 29 1.90 3.59 4.87
C TRP A 29 0.44 3.94 4.96
N VAL A 30 -0.43 2.95 4.78
CA VAL A 30 -1.88 3.08 4.99
C VAL A 30 -2.25 2.20 6.17
N ALA A 31 -2.95 2.75 7.16
CA ALA A 31 -3.49 1.99 8.29
C ALA A 31 -4.74 1.21 7.85
N CYS A 32 -4.53 0.29 6.92
CA CYS A 32 -5.54 -0.59 6.36
C CYS A 32 -4.89 -1.90 5.88
N GLY A 33 -5.50 -3.02 6.25
CA GLY A 33 -5.12 -4.36 5.81
C GLY A 33 -6.34 -5.29 5.82
N SER A 34 -6.14 -6.61 5.79
CA SER A 34 -7.27 -7.56 5.65
C SER A 34 -8.29 -7.51 6.79
N ARG A 35 -7.93 -6.99 7.97
CA ARG A 35 -8.87 -6.78 9.08
C ARG A 35 -9.94 -5.72 8.78
N ASN A 36 -9.70 -4.86 7.80
CA ASN A 36 -10.60 -3.77 7.44
C ASN A 36 -11.61 -4.18 6.37
N GLU A 37 -11.48 -5.40 5.85
CA GLU A 37 -12.33 -5.94 4.79
C GLU A 37 -13.61 -6.53 5.39
N THR A 38 -14.75 -6.21 4.78
CA THR A 38 -15.97 -7.00 5.00
C THR A 38 -15.83 -8.39 4.37
N ILE A 39 -16.75 -9.30 4.70
CA ILE A 39 -16.76 -10.67 4.15
C ILE A 39 -16.74 -10.70 2.60
N ASN A 40 -17.37 -9.71 1.95
CA ASN A 40 -17.42 -9.61 0.49
C ASN A 40 -16.23 -8.83 -0.10
N GLU A 41 -15.42 -8.17 0.73
CA GLU A 41 -14.23 -7.42 0.33
C GLU A 41 -12.93 -8.19 0.61
N GLN A 42 -12.99 -9.43 1.10
CA GLN A 42 -11.80 -10.19 1.47
C GLN A 42 -10.80 -10.32 0.30
N GLY A 43 -9.56 -9.90 0.53
CA GLY A 43 -8.49 -9.82 -0.47
C GLY A 43 -8.39 -8.46 -1.19
N SER A 44 -9.28 -7.49 -0.92
CA SER A 44 -9.26 -6.17 -1.57
C SER A 44 -7.98 -5.38 -1.28
N SER A 45 -7.43 -5.45 -0.07
CA SER A 45 -6.21 -4.74 0.31
C SER A 45 -5.03 -5.25 -0.51
N HIS A 46 -4.89 -6.57 -0.60
CA HIS A 46 -3.85 -7.22 -1.40
C HIS A 46 -4.04 -7.00 -2.90
N LEU A 47 -5.28 -7.09 -3.39
CA LEU A 47 -5.55 -6.85 -4.81
C LEU A 47 -5.31 -5.39 -5.20
N ILE A 48 -5.60 -4.42 -4.32
CA ILE A 48 -5.20 -3.02 -4.51
C ILE A 48 -3.67 -2.88 -4.54
N GLU A 49 -2.95 -3.58 -3.66
CA GLU A 49 -1.49 -3.66 -3.71
C GLU A 49 -0.99 -3.96 -5.11
N HIS A 50 -1.47 -5.04 -5.73
CA HIS A 50 -1.13 -5.42 -7.10
C HIS A 50 -1.52 -4.32 -8.10
N MET A 51 -2.76 -3.84 -8.01
CA MET A 51 -3.31 -2.90 -8.99
C MET A 51 -2.59 -1.55 -9.03
N LEU A 52 -1.98 -1.09 -7.93
CA LEU A 52 -1.18 0.15 -7.94
C LEU A 52 0.11 0.04 -8.78
N PHE A 53 0.58 -1.17 -9.07
CA PHE A 53 1.70 -1.40 -9.98
C PHE A 53 1.27 -1.55 -11.45
N LYS A 54 -0.02 -1.73 -11.75
CA LYS A 54 -0.54 -1.98 -13.11
C LYS A 54 -0.80 -0.72 -13.93
N GLY A 55 -0.11 0.36 -13.58
CA GLY A 55 -0.12 1.61 -14.32
C GLY A 55 -0.94 2.71 -13.66
N THR A 56 -0.57 3.93 -14.04
CA THR A 56 -1.22 5.18 -13.67
C THR A 56 -1.82 5.83 -14.91
N LYS A 57 -2.49 6.96 -14.73
CA LYS A 57 -2.93 7.81 -15.85
C LYS A 57 -1.77 8.32 -16.72
N GLN A 58 -0.53 8.33 -16.21
CA GLN A 58 0.64 8.90 -16.87
C GLN A 58 1.68 7.86 -17.28
N ARG A 59 1.68 6.67 -16.66
CA ARG A 59 2.72 5.64 -16.86
C ARG A 59 2.09 4.26 -16.97
N SER A 60 2.53 3.47 -17.94
CA SER A 60 2.23 2.04 -17.97
C SER A 60 2.97 1.30 -16.85
N ALA A 61 2.54 0.08 -16.52
CA ALA A 61 3.24 -0.79 -15.56
C ALA A 61 4.73 -0.95 -15.91
N ARG A 62 5.02 -1.12 -17.21
CA ARG A 62 6.40 -1.20 -17.72
C ARG A 62 7.19 0.07 -17.45
N GLN A 63 6.61 1.24 -17.71
CA GLN A 63 7.28 2.52 -17.46
C GLN A 63 7.53 2.77 -15.97
N ILE A 64 6.63 2.31 -15.08
CA ILE A 64 6.84 2.37 -13.62
C ILE A 64 8.09 1.56 -13.25
N ALA A 65 8.17 0.30 -13.68
CA ALA A 65 9.32 -0.57 -13.41
C ALA A 65 10.63 0.00 -14.00
N GLU A 66 10.63 0.35 -15.29
CA GLU A 66 11.82 0.88 -15.98
C GLU A 66 12.32 2.20 -15.36
N SER A 67 11.43 3.04 -14.83
CA SER A 67 11.83 4.31 -14.18
C SER A 67 12.72 4.07 -12.95
N ILE A 68 12.43 3.02 -12.18
CA ILE A 68 13.16 2.68 -10.95
C ILE A 68 14.41 1.85 -11.26
N ASP A 69 14.29 0.88 -12.17
CA ASP A 69 15.40 0.03 -12.59
C ASP A 69 16.53 0.86 -13.24
N ALA A 70 16.17 1.87 -14.05
CA ALA A 70 17.13 2.74 -14.72
C ALA A 70 18.03 3.53 -13.75
N VAL A 71 17.61 3.70 -12.50
CA VAL A 71 18.37 4.39 -11.44
C VAL A 71 18.91 3.44 -10.37
N GLY A 72 18.82 2.13 -10.60
CA GLY A 72 19.26 1.10 -9.65
C GLY A 72 18.44 1.09 -8.36
N GLY A 73 17.17 1.52 -8.43
CA GLY A 73 16.27 1.52 -7.30
C GLY A 73 15.56 0.18 -7.09
N HIS A 74 14.83 0.09 -5.98
CA HIS A 74 13.96 -1.05 -5.68
C HIS A 74 12.62 -0.52 -5.17
N LEU A 75 11.57 -0.77 -5.94
CA LEU A 75 10.19 -0.42 -5.61
C LEU A 75 9.43 -1.71 -5.28
N ASN A 76 8.72 -1.72 -4.16
CA ASN A 76 7.97 -2.90 -3.72
C ASN A 76 6.85 -2.47 -2.77
N ALA A 77 5.97 -3.40 -2.42
CA ALA A 77 4.90 -3.21 -1.48
C ALA A 77 4.71 -4.47 -0.63
N PHE A 78 3.89 -4.36 0.41
CA PHE A 78 3.36 -5.50 1.12
C PHE A 78 2.10 -5.11 1.89
N THR A 79 1.20 -6.07 2.03
CA THR A 79 -0.05 -5.98 2.78
C THR A 79 0.01 -6.89 4.00
N THR A 80 -0.50 -6.40 5.13
CA THR A 80 -0.65 -7.18 6.36
C THR A 80 -2.12 -7.22 6.77
N LYS A 81 -2.40 -7.83 7.92
CA LYS A 81 -3.74 -7.78 8.51
C LYS A 81 -4.14 -6.36 8.91
N GLU A 82 -3.22 -5.43 9.19
CA GLU A 82 -3.55 -4.12 9.79
C GLU A 82 -3.09 -2.90 9.00
N TYR A 83 -2.11 -3.06 8.12
CA TYR A 83 -1.56 -1.98 7.32
C TYR A 83 -0.97 -2.48 6.00
N THR A 84 -0.90 -1.57 5.03
CA THR A 84 -0.31 -1.78 3.72
C THR A 84 0.79 -0.74 3.51
N CYS A 85 1.93 -1.15 2.95
CA CYS A 85 3.06 -0.27 2.70
C CYS A 85 3.50 -0.35 1.24
N TYR A 86 3.69 0.80 0.60
CA TYR A 86 4.33 0.93 -0.70
C TYR A 86 5.63 1.70 -0.51
N TYR A 87 6.76 1.13 -0.89
CA TYR A 87 8.05 1.71 -0.58
C TYR A 87 9.03 1.63 -1.74
N VAL A 88 9.94 2.59 -1.76
CA VAL A 88 11.04 2.66 -2.73
C VAL A 88 12.35 2.94 -2.02
N LYS A 89 13.40 2.21 -2.40
CA LYS A 89 14.78 2.41 -1.96
C LYS A 89 15.60 2.82 -3.18
N ILE A 90 16.20 4.01 -3.13
CA ILE A 90 16.91 4.61 -4.27
C ILE A 90 18.14 5.39 -3.77
N LEU A 91 19.03 5.77 -4.69
CA LEU A 91 20.10 6.72 -4.39
C LEU A 91 19.50 8.09 -4.02
N ASP A 92 20.18 8.80 -3.11
CA ASP A 92 19.72 10.10 -2.57
C ASP A 92 19.43 11.14 -3.65
N GLN A 93 20.25 11.19 -4.70
CA GLN A 93 20.08 12.07 -5.86
C GLN A 93 18.76 11.86 -6.63
N HIS A 94 18.09 10.73 -6.44
CA HIS A 94 16.82 10.39 -7.10
C HIS A 94 15.59 10.54 -6.19
N LEU A 95 15.74 11.15 -4.99
CA LEU A 95 14.63 11.39 -4.04
C LEU A 95 13.34 11.86 -4.72
N ARG A 96 13.46 12.88 -5.59
CA ARG A 96 12.32 13.47 -6.32
C ARG A 96 11.58 12.43 -7.15
N LEU A 97 12.29 11.57 -7.86
CA LEU A 97 11.71 10.49 -8.67
C LEU A 97 10.93 9.50 -7.79
N GLY A 98 11.51 9.08 -6.66
CA GLY A 98 10.85 8.15 -5.74
C GLY A 98 9.56 8.72 -5.14
N LEU A 99 9.60 9.98 -4.67
CA LEU A 99 8.42 10.67 -4.15
C LEU A 99 7.34 10.85 -5.22
N GLN A 100 7.73 11.28 -6.42
CA GLN A 100 6.81 11.48 -7.54
C GLN A 100 6.15 10.18 -7.97
N LEU A 101 6.93 9.10 -8.11
CA LEU A 101 6.42 7.83 -8.62
C LEU A 101 5.46 7.18 -7.63
N LEU A 102 5.81 7.11 -6.34
CA LEU A 102 4.89 6.61 -5.31
C LEU A 102 3.60 7.44 -5.24
N ALA A 103 3.71 8.77 -5.33
CA ALA A 103 2.53 9.64 -5.36
C ALA A 103 1.64 9.34 -6.57
N ASP A 104 2.22 9.16 -7.76
CA ASP A 104 1.46 8.86 -8.98
C ASP A 104 0.75 7.51 -8.90
N MET A 105 1.43 6.47 -8.39
CA MET A 105 0.86 5.13 -8.16
C MET A 105 -0.33 5.18 -7.20
N VAL A 106 -0.24 5.96 -6.11
CA VAL A 106 -1.28 6.03 -5.07
C VAL A 106 -2.42 6.96 -5.47
N ILE A 107 -2.13 8.11 -6.07
CA ILE A 107 -3.13 9.16 -6.32
C ILE A 107 -3.82 8.97 -7.68
N ASN A 108 -3.10 8.51 -8.70
CA ASN A 108 -3.60 8.38 -10.07
C ASN A 108 -3.55 6.96 -10.66
N PRO A 109 -3.86 5.89 -9.91
CA PRO A 109 -3.86 4.54 -10.47
C PRO A 109 -4.92 4.40 -11.56
N LEU A 110 -4.62 3.58 -12.57
CA LEU A 110 -5.51 3.37 -13.71
C LEU A 110 -6.69 2.47 -13.37
N PHE A 111 -6.46 1.43 -12.55
CA PHE A 111 -7.41 0.34 -12.29
C PHE A 111 -8.04 -0.17 -13.59
N SER A 112 -7.22 -0.62 -14.55
CA SER A 112 -7.75 -1.16 -15.82
C SER A 112 -8.59 -2.42 -15.54
N PRO A 113 -9.82 -2.54 -16.07
CA PRO A 113 -10.61 -3.77 -15.95
C PRO A 113 -9.89 -5.00 -16.51
N GLU A 114 -9.14 -4.84 -17.60
CA GLU A 114 -8.37 -5.93 -18.21
C GLU A 114 -7.25 -6.40 -17.29
N GLU A 115 -6.51 -5.47 -16.68
CA GLU A 115 -5.44 -5.83 -15.73
C GLU A 115 -6.01 -6.41 -14.44
N LEU A 116 -7.18 -5.95 -13.98
CA LEU A 116 -7.84 -6.52 -12.81
C LEU A 116 -8.16 -8.01 -13.01
N GLU A 117 -8.74 -8.37 -14.15
CA GLU A 117 -9.05 -9.79 -14.43
C GLU A 117 -7.79 -10.65 -14.57
N LYS A 118 -6.69 -10.09 -15.08
CA LYS A 118 -5.39 -10.78 -15.07
C LYS A 118 -4.87 -10.97 -13.64
N GLU A 119 -4.88 -9.91 -12.84
CA GLU A 119 -4.35 -9.95 -11.47
C GLU A 119 -5.15 -10.84 -10.54
N LYS A 120 -6.48 -10.94 -10.71
CA LYS A 120 -7.27 -11.95 -10.00
C LYS A 120 -6.73 -13.36 -10.20
N ASN A 121 -6.34 -13.71 -11.43
CA ASN A 121 -5.77 -15.03 -11.70
C ASN A 121 -4.38 -15.19 -11.05
N VAL A 122 -3.56 -14.14 -11.05
CA VAL A 122 -2.26 -14.15 -10.35
C VAL A 122 -2.44 -14.40 -8.85
N VAL A 123 -3.34 -13.65 -8.21
CA VAL A 123 -3.63 -13.80 -6.77
C VAL A 123 -4.24 -15.17 -6.46
N LEU A 124 -5.07 -15.74 -7.34
CA LEU A 124 -5.58 -17.11 -7.18
C LEU A 124 -4.47 -18.17 -7.22
N GLU A 125 -3.43 -17.98 -8.05
CA GLU A 125 -2.27 -18.88 -8.04
C GLU A 125 -1.43 -18.66 -6.78
N GLU A 126 -1.29 -17.43 -6.27
CA GLU A 126 -0.61 -17.16 -5.01
C GLU A 126 -1.31 -17.81 -3.81
N VAL A 127 -2.65 -17.80 -3.78
CA VAL A 127 -3.44 -18.55 -2.79
C VAL A 127 -3.07 -20.04 -2.82
N ARG A 128 -3.01 -20.66 -4.00
CA ARG A 128 -2.64 -22.07 -4.13
C ARG A 128 -1.19 -22.32 -3.70
N MET A 129 -0.26 -21.45 -4.07
CA MET A 129 1.13 -21.56 -3.63
C MET A 129 1.26 -21.48 -2.10
N TYR A 130 0.45 -20.64 -1.46
CA TYR A 130 0.39 -20.52 -0.01
C TYR A 130 -0.20 -21.78 0.65
N GLU A 131 -1.27 -22.33 0.07
CA GLU A 131 -1.87 -23.60 0.50
C GLU A 131 -0.91 -24.80 0.34
N ASP A 132 -0.05 -24.76 -0.67
CA ASP A 132 1.00 -25.76 -0.92
C ASP A 132 2.24 -25.58 -0.02
N THR A 133 2.25 -24.58 0.87
CA THR A 133 3.35 -24.27 1.80
C THR A 133 2.88 -24.50 3.26
N PRO A 134 3.02 -25.72 3.82
CA PRO A 134 2.35 -26.10 5.08
C PRO A 134 2.75 -25.27 6.30
N ASP A 135 4.00 -24.79 6.33
CA ASP A 135 4.54 -23.94 7.39
C ASP A 135 3.99 -22.52 7.38
N GLU A 136 3.49 -22.04 6.24
CA GLU A 136 2.75 -20.78 6.13
C GLU A 136 1.25 -21.01 6.39
N LEU A 137 0.65 -22.01 5.72
CA LEU A 137 -0.77 -22.36 5.84
C LEU A 137 -1.21 -22.61 7.29
N ILE A 138 -0.35 -23.24 8.11
CA ILE A 138 -0.69 -23.54 9.51
C ILE A 138 -0.99 -22.27 10.32
N TYR A 139 -0.33 -21.14 10.04
CA TYR A 139 -0.58 -19.89 10.76
C TYR A 139 -1.94 -19.30 10.43
N ASP A 140 -2.38 -19.39 9.17
CA ASP A 140 -3.69 -18.92 8.76
C ASP A 140 -4.80 -19.81 9.34
N LEU A 141 -4.64 -21.14 9.26
CA LEU A 141 -5.60 -22.08 9.86
C LEU A 141 -5.70 -21.90 11.38
N PHE A 142 -4.56 -21.72 12.05
CA PHE A 142 -4.53 -21.46 13.49
C PHE A 142 -5.22 -20.14 13.84
N THR A 143 -4.92 -19.06 13.10
CA THR A 143 -5.50 -17.73 13.33
C THR A 143 -7.00 -17.73 13.08
N GLN A 144 -7.47 -18.37 12.01
CA GLN A 144 -8.89 -18.52 11.71
C GLN A 144 -9.62 -19.36 12.76
N ALA A 145 -9.03 -20.46 13.22
CA ALA A 145 -9.65 -21.30 14.26
C ALA A 145 -9.74 -20.56 15.61
N LEU A 146 -8.71 -19.77 15.95
CA LEU A 146 -8.65 -18.99 17.19
C LEU A 146 -9.62 -17.80 17.17
N LEU A 147 -9.64 -17.04 16.06
CA LEU A 147 -10.34 -15.75 15.96
C LEU A 147 -11.73 -15.85 15.32
N LYS A 148 -12.06 -16.96 14.65
CA LYS A 148 -13.37 -17.24 14.05
C LYS A 148 -13.83 -16.07 13.16
N ASP A 149 -14.97 -15.46 13.50
CA ASP A 149 -15.59 -14.37 12.77
C ASP A 149 -14.94 -13.00 13.02
N HIS A 150 -13.92 -12.92 13.90
CA HIS A 150 -13.23 -11.67 14.16
C HIS A 150 -12.39 -11.26 12.93
N PRO A 151 -12.42 -9.99 12.47
CA PRO A 151 -11.76 -9.58 11.22
C PRO A 151 -10.25 -9.84 11.13
N LEU A 152 -9.53 -9.86 12.27
CA LEU A 152 -8.12 -10.30 12.32
C LEU A 152 -7.93 -11.78 11.90
N GLY A 153 -8.98 -12.58 11.92
CA GLY A 153 -9.01 -13.94 11.39
C GLY A 153 -8.96 -14.00 9.87
N HIS A 154 -9.32 -12.92 9.16
CA HIS A 154 -9.41 -12.93 7.70
C HIS A 154 -8.04 -13.19 7.04
N PRO A 155 -7.97 -14.05 6.02
CA PRO A 155 -6.74 -14.28 5.25
C PRO A 155 -6.35 -13.00 4.50
N ILE A 156 -5.06 -12.73 4.37
CA ILE A 156 -4.56 -11.52 3.67
C ILE A 156 -4.86 -11.61 2.17
N LEU A 157 -4.69 -12.80 1.59
CA LEU A 157 -4.92 -13.04 0.17
C LEU A 157 -6.42 -13.04 -0.20
N GLY A 158 -7.30 -13.16 0.79
CA GLY A 158 -8.74 -13.38 0.58
C GLY A 158 -9.08 -14.86 0.35
N THR A 159 -10.27 -15.11 -0.19
CA THR A 159 -10.74 -16.45 -0.57
C THR A 159 -10.92 -16.53 -2.08
N PRO A 160 -10.81 -17.71 -2.70
CA PRO A 160 -11.08 -17.85 -4.14
C PRO A 160 -12.43 -17.27 -4.55
N GLU A 161 -13.46 -17.46 -3.73
CA GLU A 161 -14.81 -16.95 -3.97
C GLU A 161 -14.86 -15.42 -3.91
N SER A 162 -14.24 -14.79 -2.91
CA SER A 162 -14.22 -13.33 -2.78
C SER A 162 -13.41 -12.68 -3.90
N ILE A 163 -12.22 -13.21 -4.22
CA ILE A 163 -11.35 -12.69 -5.28
C ILE A 163 -12.07 -12.66 -6.63
N LEU A 164 -12.80 -13.73 -6.98
CA LEU A 164 -13.54 -13.81 -8.23
C LEU A 164 -14.71 -12.81 -8.30
N GLN A 165 -15.32 -12.49 -7.16
CA GLN A 165 -16.49 -11.60 -7.08
C GLN A 165 -16.13 -10.12 -7.04
N ILE A 166 -14.94 -9.76 -6.54
CA ILE A 166 -14.50 -8.37 -6.43
C ILE A 166 -14.56 -7.67 -7.79
N LYS A 167 -15.22 -6.52 -7.86
CA LYS A 167 -15.27 -5.68 -9.06
C LYS A 167 -14.34 -4.49 -8.91
N ARG A 168 -14.05 -3.85 -10.04
CA ARG A 168 -13.25 -2.62 -10.08
C ARG A 168 -13.85 -1.54 -9.18
N GLU A 169 -15.17 -1.39 -9.19
CA GLU A 169 -15.87 -0.38 -8.41
C GLU A 169 -15.70 -0.62 -6.90
N ASP A 170 -15.66 -1.89 -6.47
CA ASP A 170 -15.44 -2.25 -5.07
C ASP A 170 -14.03 -1.82 -4.63
N LEU A 171 -13.00 -2.09 -5.44
CA LEU A 171 -11.63 -1.65 -5.15
C LEU A 171 -11.48 -0.13 -5.11
N LEU A 172 -12.16 0.59 -6.02
CA LEU A 172 -12.14 2.05 -6.02
C LEU A 172 -12.81 2.63 -4.78
N GLN A 173 -13.95 2.08 -4.36
CA GLN A 173 -14.65 2.49 -3.14
C GLN A 173 -13.84 2.14 -1.89
N TYR A 174 -13.23 0.96 -1.84
CA TYR A 174 -12.35 0.56 -0.74
C TYR A 174 -11.14 1.50 -0.64
N LYS A 175 -10.50 1.81 -1.77
CA LYS A 175 -9.41 2.77 -1.83
C LYS A 175 -9.86 4.16 -1.34
N GLU A 176 -11.01 4.65 -1.80
CA GLU A 176 -11.56 5.94 -1.36
C GLU A 176 -11.81 5.99 0.15
N ARG A 177 -12.25 4.88 0.74
CA ARG A 177 -12.50 4.76 2.19
C ARG A 177 -11.22 4.83 3.02
N TYR A 178 -10.15 4.15 2.60
CA TYR A 178 -8.97 3.95 3.45
C TYR A 178 -7.72 4.74 3.04
N TYR A 179 -7.54 5.08 1.76
CA TYR A 179 -6.33 5.74 1.24
C TYR A 179 -6.46 7.25 1.31
N THR A 180 -6.56 7.77 2.53
CA THR A 180 -6.74 9.19 2.81
C THR A 180 -5.54 9.76 3.58
N PRO A 181 -5.35 11.10 3.59
CA PRO A 181 -4.30 11.73 4.37
C PRO A 181 -4.35 11.42 5.87
N ALA A 182 -5.55 11.31 6.44
CA ALA A 182 -5.76 11.07 7.88
C ALA A 182 -5.52 9.61 8.30
N ASN A 183 -5.62 8.66 7.37
CA ASN A 183 -5.39 7.23 7.61
C ASN A 183 -4.04 6.73 7.05
N SER A 184 -3.16 7.65 6.65
CA SER A 184 -1.90 7.31 6.01
C SER A 184 -0.75 8.18 6.53
N CYS A 185 0.49 7.73 6.31
CA CYS A 185 1.66 8.56 6.51
C CYS A 185 2.76 8.27 5.49
N LEU A 186 3.63 9.26 5.26
CA LEU A 186 4.88 9.08 4.54
C LEU A 186 6.03 8.97 5.54
N ALA A 187 6.83 7.91 5.42
CA ALA A 187 8.06 7.72 6.16
C ALA A 187 9.26 7.83 5.23
N ILE A 188 10.23 8.70 5.55
CA ILE A 188 11.41 8.95 4.71
C ILE A 188 12.68 8.89 5.56
N ALA A 189 13.63 8.02 5.22
CA ALA A 189 14.90 7.93 5.93
C ALA A 189 16.08 7.81 4.96
N GLY A 190 17.12 8.62 5.15
CA GLY A 190 18.31 8.59 4.30
C GLY A 190 19.06 9.91 4.24
N ASN A 191 19.93 10.07 3.26
CA ASN A 191 20.68 11.31 3.07
C ASN A 191 19.84 12.36 2.36
N VAL A 192 18.97 13.03 3.13
CA VAL A 192 17.98 13.98 2.62
C VAL A 192 17.87 15.21 3.50
N GLU A 193 17.76 16.39 2.89
CA GLU A 193 17.61 17.64 3.62
C GLU A 193 16.14 17.91 3.99
N SER A 194 15.92 18.47 5.19
CA SER A 194 14.56 18.69 5.69
C SER A 194 13.74 19.64 4.78
N ALA A 195 14.37 20.69 4.24
CA ALA A 195 13.70 21.64 3.36
C ALA A 195 13.23 20.97 2.06
N GLN A 196 14.11 20.18 1.43
CA GLN A 196 13.81 19.44 0.21
C GLN A 196 12.65 18.45 0.40
N ILE A 197 12.64 17.70 1.52
CA ILE A 197 11.55 16.75 1.82
C ILE A 197 10.21 17.48 1.88
N ILE A 198 10.14 18.59 2.61
CA ILE A 198 8.89 19.33 2.82
C ILE A 198 8.37 19.88 1.49
N GLU A 199 9.25 20.46 0.67
CA GLU A 199 8.90 21.02 -0.63
C GLU A 199 8.39 19.95 -1.60
N GLU A 200 9.11 18.83 -1.72
CA GLU A 200 8.76 17.74 -2.64
C GLU A 200 7.50 17.00 -2.18
N CYS A 201 7.33 16.77 -0.87
CA CYS A 201 6.12 16.16 -0.33
C CYS A 201 4.90 17.03 -0.57
N ASN A 202 4.99 18.34 -0.34
CA ASN A 202 3.90 19.27 -0.67
C ASN A 202 3.60 19.28 -2.18
N SER A 203 4.62 19.19 -3.03
CA SER A 203 4.42 19.20 -4.48
C SER A 203 3.64 17.98 -4.99
N PHE A 204 3.99 16.78 -4.52
CA PHE A 204 3.41 15.53 -5.07
C PHE A 204 2.24 14.98 -4.27
N TRP A 205 2.20 15.19 -2.96
CA TRP A 205 1.26 14.49 -2.06
C TRP A 205 0.12 15.35 -1.54
N ARG A 206 0.15 16.69 -1.74
CA ARG A 206 -0.95 17.58 -1.34
C ARG A 206 -2.31 17.23 -1.97
N ASN A 207 -2.29 16.52 -3.09
CA ASN A 207 -3.50 16.14 -3.84
C ASN A 207 -4.06 14.78 -3.42
N LEU A 208 -3.45 14.08 -2.44
CA LEU A 208 -4.05 12.87 -1.88
C LEU A 208 -5.42 13.25 -1.28
N PRO A 209 -6.54 12.72 -1.81
CA PRO A 209 -7.88 13.17 -1.45
C PRO A 209 -8.46 12.33 -0.30
N GLY A 210 -9.63 12.74 0.15
CA GLY A 210 -10.47 11.96 1.06
C GLY A 210 -10.35 12.36 2.53
N ASN A 211 -11.34 11.96 3.31
CA ASN A 211 -11.39 12.11 4.74
C ASN A 211 -11.60 10.72 5.34
N TYR A 212 -10.90 10.41 6.43
CA TYR A 212 -11.12 9.15 7.15
C TYR A 212 -11.93 9.41 8.41
N THR A 213 -13.01 8.64 8.56
CA THR A 213 -13.74 8.53 9.82
C THR A 213 -13.44 7.16 10.39
N PRO A 214 -12.68 7.05 11.49
CA PRO A 214 -12.44 5.76 12.11
C PRO A 214 -13.77 5.12 12.48
N GLU A 215 -13.94 3.85 12.11
CA GLU A 215 -15.05 3.08 12.67
C GLU A 215 -14.84 2.98 14.19
N VAL A 216 -15.92 3.13 14.95
CA VAL A 216 -15.87 3.02 16.41
C VAL A 216 -15.48 1.59 16.75
N ASN A 217 -14.19 1.38 17.08
CA ASN A 217 -13.67 0.09 17.48
C ASN A 217 -14.49 -0.43 18.68
N GLN A 218 -15.31 -1.46 18.46
CA GLN A 218 -15.70 -2.31 19.58
C GLN A 218 -14.43 -3.05 20.03
N PRO A 219 -14.09 -3.03 21.33
CA PRO A 219 -12.93 -3.76 21.82
C PRO A 219 -13.06 -5.24 21.44
N VAL A 220 -11.92 -5.87 21.16
CA VAL A 220 -11.83 -7.30 20.90
C VAL A 220 -12.34 -8.03 22.15
N HIS A 221 -13.56 -8.54 22.09
CA HIS A 221 -14.07 -9.43 23.12
C HIS A 221 -13.43 -10.80 22.91
N THR A 222 -12.35 -11.07 23.63
CA THR A 222 -11.74 -12.40 23.79
C THR A 222 -12.65 -13.33 24.58
#